data_AF-A0AAD3MI80-F1
#
_entry.id   AF-A0AAD3MI80-F1
#
_cell.length_a   1.000
_cell.length_b   1.000
_cell.length_c   1.000
_cell.angle_alpha   90.00
_cell.angle_beta   90.00
_cell.angle_gamma   90.00
#
_symmetry.space_group_name_H-M   'P 1'
#
loop_
_entity.id
_entity.type
_entity.pdbx_description
1 polymer ?
#
loop_
_entity_poly.entity_id
_entity_poly.type
_entity_poly.pdbx_seq_one_letter_code
_entity_poly.pdbx_strand_id
1 'polypeptide(L)'
;MDLESYLWMVVIGFIVAFILAFSVGANDVANSFGTAVGSGVVTLKQACILASIFETLGSMLLGAKVGETIRKGIIDVSLYNDTVPVLMAGEVSAMVGSAVWQLIASFLKLPISGTHCIVGATIGFSMVAIGTKGVQWMQLVKIVSSWFISPLLSGLMSGLLFLLIRHFILNKDDSVPNEPRRCPSSILPPLGSTHFPSCALEPHFSGGLKKEQALSGSVEPGQDTLKRRRRSSL
;
A
#
# COMPACT_ATOMS: atom_id res chain seq x y z
N MET A 1 27.08 -31.75 7.22
CA MET A 1 25.79 -31.24 7.70
C MET A 1 24.72 -32.10 7.05
N ASP A 2 24.03 -32.91 7.85
CA ASP A 2 22.98 -33.80 7.36
C ASP A 2 21.72 -32.99 7.06
N LEU A 3 21.47 -32.74 5.78
CA LEU A 3 20.36 -31.90 5.29
C LEU A 3 18.98 -32.45 5.70
N GLU A 4 18.89 -33.78 5.88
CA GLU A 4 17.71 -34.51 6.34
C GLU A 4 17.18 -33.99 7.69
N SER A 5 18.07 -33.61 8.61
CA SER A 5 17.66 -33.13 9.95
C SER A 5 17.01 -31.75 9.94
N TYR A 6 17.14 -30.99 8.85
CA TYR A 6 16.65 -29.62 8.73
C TYR A 6 15.54 -29.45 7.68
N LEU A 7 15.21 -30.51 6.95
CA LEU A 7 14.15 -30.51 5.94
C LEU A 7 12.81 -30.05 6.53
N TRP A 8 12.50 -30.47 7.76
CA TRP A 8 11.26 -30.08 8.44
C TRP A 8 11.14 -28.55 8.63
N MET A 9 12.24 -27.85 8.92
CA MET A 9 12.24 -26.39 9.04
C MET A 9 11.97 -25.71 7.70
N VAL A 10 12.49 -26.27 6.61
CA VAL A 10 12.25 -25.74 5.26
C VAL A 10 10.79 -25.92 4.86
N VAL A 11 10.19 -27.09 5.17
CA VAL A 11 8.78 -27.36 4.90
C VAL A 11 7.88 -26.40 5.69
N ILE A 12 8.14 -26.23 7.00
CA ILE A 12 7.38 -25.28 7.82
C ILE A 12 7.60 -23.84 7.32
N GLY A 13 8.84 -23.47 7.02
CA GLY A 13 9.20 -22.16 6.48
C GLY A 13 8.45 -21.85 5.18
N PHE A 14 8.29 -22.83 4.29
CA PHE A 14 7.53 -22.67 3.06
C PHE A 14 6.04 -22.43 3.31
N ILE A 15 5.43 -23.18 4.23
CA ILE A 15 4.04 -22.99 4.63
C ILE A 15 3.84 -21.59 5.23
N VAL A 16 4.72 -21.16 6.13
CA VAL A 16 4.68 -19.83 6.75
C VAL A 16 4.89 -18.73 5.72
N ALA A 17 5.83 -18.91 4.78
CA ALA A 17 6.08 -17.95 3.71
C ALA A 17 4.84 -17.77 2.82
N PHE A 18 4.07 -18.83 2.56
CA PHE A 18 2.80 -18.71 1.82
C PHE A 18 1.77 -17.90 2.58
N ILE A 19 1.64 -18.11 3.90
CA ILE A 19 0.75 -17.33 4.78
C ILE A 19 1.19 -15.86 4.81
N LEU A 20 2.49 -15.61 4.93
CA LEU A 20 3.06 -14.27 4.90
C LEU A 20 2.77 -13.57 3.57
N ALA A 21 3.00 -14.25 2.44
CA ALA A 21 2.73 -13.72 1.10
C ALA A 21 1.24 -13.38 0.91
N PHE A 22 0.33 -14.23 1.39
CA PHE A 22 -1.11 -13.94 1.41
C PHE A 22 -1.43 -12.68 2.22
N SER A 23 -0.81 -12.53 3.39
CA SER A 23 -1.02 -11.41 4.30
C SER A 23 -0.52 -10.08 3.71
N VAL A 24 0.64 -10.11 3.07
CA VAL A 24 1.24 -8.97 2.35
C VAL A 24 0.33 -8.55 1.19
N GLY A 25 -0.09 -9.51 0.35
CA GLY A 25 -0.98 -9.24 -0.76
C GLY A 25 -2.32 -8.63 -0.33
N ALA A 26 -2.91 -9.11 0.77
CA ALA A 26 -4.15 -8.55 1.29
C ALA A 26 -4.04 -7.08 1.71
N ASN A 27 -2.86 -6.65 2.19
CA ASN A 27 -2.60 -5.26 2.57
C ASN A 27 -2.27 -4.38 1.35
N ASP A 28 -1.37 -4.85 0.49
CA ASP A 28 -0.80 -4.04 -0.59
C ASP A 28 -1.79 -3.79 -1.73
N VAL A 29 -2.74 -4.70 -1.99
CA VAL A 29 -3.80 -4.50 -2.99
C VAL A 29 -4.63 -3.24 -2.67
N ALA A 30 -4.91 -3.00 -1.39
CA ALA A 30 -5.66 -1.81 -0.97
C ALA A 30 -4.85 -0.53 -1.20
N ASN A 31 -3.53 -0.58 -1.02
CA ASN A 31 -2.63 0.56 -1.23
C ASN A 31 -2.52 0.94 -2.72
N SER A 32 -2.46 -0.06 -3.62
CA SER A 32 -2.30 0.18 -5.06
C SER A 32 -3.62 0.49 -5.79
N PHE A 33 -4.72 -0.19 -5.43
CA PHE A 33 -5.99 -0.09 -6.15
C PHE A 33 -7.07 0.71 -5.42
N GLY A 34 -6.81 1.21 -4.21
CA GLY A 34 -7.79 1.93 -3.40
C GLY A 34 -8.38 3.17 -4.10
N THR A 35 -7.55 3.94 -4.81
CA THR A 35 -8.01 5.14 -5.53
C THR A 35 -8.82 4.80 -6.78
N ALA A 36 -8.38 3.80 -7.58
CA ALA A 36 -9.04 3.40 -8.81
C ALA A 36 -10.41 2.74 -8.57
N VAL A 37 -10.53 1.97 -7.48
CA VAL A 37 -11.81 1.40 -7.05
C VAL A 37 -12.69 2.48 -6.40
N GLY A 38 -12.11 3.36 -5.58
CA GLY A 38 -12.82 4.47 -4.94
C GLY A 38 -13.40 5.50 -5.92
N SER A 39 -12.75 5.73 -7.05
CA SER A 39 -13.24 6.61 -8.12
C SER A 39 -14.25 5.94 -9.06
N GLY A 40 -14.54 4.65 -8.88
CA GLY A 40 -15.47 3.90 -9.74
C GLY A 40 -14.91 3.56 -11.13
N VAL A 41 -13.61 3.76 -11.37
CA VAL A 41 -12.97 3.48 -12.68
C VAL A 41 -12.79 1.98 -12.88
N VAL A 42 -12.52 1.24 -11.80
CA VAL A 42 -12.31 -0.22 -11.83
C VAL A 42 -13.17 -0.89 -10.77
N THR A 43 -13.83 -2.01 -11.11
CA THR A 43 -14.58 -2.80 -10.13
C THR A 43 -13.66 -3.63 -9.24
N LEU A 44 -14.12 -4.01 -8.03
CA LEU A 44 -13.33 -4.86 -7.11
C LEU A 44 -12.85 -6.16 -7.77
N LYS A 45 -13.69 -6.81 -8.58
CA LYS A 45 -13.31 -8.05 -9.29
C LYS A 45 -12.17 -7.83 -10.27
N GLN A 46 -12.23 -6.74 -11.05
CA GLN A 46 -11.19 -6.38 -12.01
C GLN A 46 -9.89 -6.01 -11.29
N ALA A 47 -9.97 -5.25 -10.19
CA ALA A 47 -8.81 -4.88 -9.38
C ALA A 47 -8.09 -6.13 -8.85
N CYS A 48 -8.81 -7.14 -8.35
CA CYS A 48 -8.20 -8.40 -7.89
C CYS A 48 -7.49 -9.17 -9.01
N ILE A 49 -8.08 -9.25 -10.21
CA ILE A 49 -7.43 -9.94 -11.35
C ILE A 49 -6.16 -9.20 -11.76
N LEU A 50 -6.23 -7.88 -11.86
CA LEU A 50 -5.12 -7.04 -12.26
C LEU A 50 -3.98 -7.09 -11.23
N ALA A 51 -4.32 -7.00 -9.94
CA ALA A 51 -3.36 -7.12 -8.85
C ALA A 51 -2.64 -8.47 -8.88
N SER A 52 -3.36 -9.58 -9.01
CA SER A 52 -2.75 -10.92 -9.06
C SER A 52 -1.71 -11.05 -10.17
N ILE A 53 -1.96 -10.47 -11.34
CA ILE A 53 -1.02 -10.52 -12.47
C ILE A 53 0.19 -9.62 -12.20
N PHE A 54 -0.05 -8.34 -11.89
CA PHE A 54 1.02 -7.35 -11.79
C PHE A 54 1.88 -7.50 -10.53
N GLU A 55 1.29 -7.87 -9.38
CA GLU A 55 2.03 -8.14 -8.14
C GLU A 55 2.91 -9.40 -8.29
N THR A 56 2.38 -10.46 -8.91
CA THR A 56 3.17 -11.68 -9.17
C THR A 56 4.33 -11.39 -10.12
N LEU A 57 4.08 -10.66 -11.22
CA LEU A 57 5.13 -10.26 -12.15
C LEU A 57 6.17 -9.35 -11.48
N GLY A 58 5.74 -8.37 -10.68
CA GLY A 58 6.63 -7.48 -9.93
C GLY A 58 7.51 -8.25 -8.96
N SER A 59 6.95 -9.21 -8.23
CA SER A 59 7.68 -10.09 -7.32
C SER A 59 8.74 -10.92 -8.06
N MET A 60 8.41 -11.49 -9.22
CA MET A 60 9.35 -12.27 -10.03
C MET A 60 10.49 -11.41 -10.60
N LEU A 61 10.20 -10.18 -11.05
CA LEU A 61 11.17 -9.32 -11.74
C LEU A 61 12.06 -8.53 -10.77
N LEU A 62 11.51 -8.06 -9.65
CA LEU A 62 12.17 -7.11 -8.75
C LEU A 62 12.38 -7.67 -7.33
N GLY A 63 11.72 -8.76 -6.96
CA GLY A 63 11.72 -9.30 -5.60
C GLY A 63 13.09 -9.77 -5.11
N ALA A 64 13.94 -10.31 -6.01
CA ALA A 64 15.26 -10.83 -5.65
C ALA A 64 16.17 -9.77 -4.98
N LYS A 65 16.12 -8.52 -5.47
CA LYS A 65 16.97 -7.43 -4.96
C LYS A 65 16.56 -7.00 -3.55
N VAL A 66 15.25 -6.95 -3.29
CA VAL A 66 14.70 -6.60 -1.96
C VAL A 66 14.97 -7.74 -0.97
N GLY A 67 14.77 -9.00 -1.39
CA GLY A 67 15.08 -10.17 -0.57
C GLY A 67 16.56 -10.25 -0.17
N GLU A 68 17.48 -9.93 -1.09
CA GLU A 68 18.91 -9.87 -0.75
C GLU A 68 19.22 -8.77 0.27
N THR A 69 18.55 -7.63 0.18
CA THR A 69 18.70 -6.52 1.13
C THR A 69 18.20 -6.91 2.52
N ILE A 70 17.10 -7.66 2.63
CA ILE A 70 16.61 -8.16 3.92
C ILE A 70 17.60 -9.19 4.49
N ARG A 71 18.03 -10.15 3.68
CA ARG A 71 18.95 -11.24 4.10
C ARG A 71 20.31 -10.76 4.56
N LYS A 72 20.94 -9.84 3.82
CA LYS A 72 22.33 -9.40 4.06
C LYS A 72 22.46 -7.98 4.59
N GLY A 73 21.42 -7.16 4.47
CA GLY A 73 21.47 -5.75 4.87
C GLY A 73 21.13 -5.53 6.33
N ILE A 74 20.38 -6.43 6.96
CA ILE A 74 19.91 -6.25 8.35
C ILE A 74 20.81 -7.00 9.33
N ILE A 75 21.15 -8.24 9.02
CA ILE A 75 21.93 -9.14 9.87
C ILE A 75 23.30 -9.41 9.25
N ASP A 76 24.32 -9.58 10.09
CA ASP A 76 25.63 -10.05 9.64
C ASP A 76 25.66 -11.58 9.60
N VAL A 77 25.50 -12.13 8.38
CA VAL A 77 25.46 -13.57 8.13
C VAL A 77 26.77 -14.27 8.54
N SER A 78 27.90 -13.55 8.55
CA SER A 78 29.21 -14.14 8.87
C SER A 78 29.31 -14.62 10.33
N LEU A 79 28.57 -13.98 11.24
CA LEU A 79 28.50 -14.36 12.65
C LEU A 79 27.73 -15.67 12.89
N TYR A 80 26.97 -16.13 11.90
CA TYR A 80 26.16 -17.35 11.96
C TYR A 80 26.79 -18.55 11.23
N ASN A 81 28.02 -18.42 10.72
CA ASN A 81 28.69 -19.51 9.99
C ASN A 81 28.84 -20.79 10.82
N ASP A 82 29.09 -20.66 12.12
CA ASP A 82 29.20 -21.79 13.05
C ASP A 82 27.84 -22.26 13.59
N THR A 83 26.79 -21.44 13.41
CA THR A 83 25.44 -21.64 13.98
C THR A 83 24.33 -21.48 12.94
N VAL A 84 24.53 -22.04 11.74
CA VAL A 84 23.55 -22.08 10.65
C VAL A 84 22.13 -22.49 11.08
N PRO A 85 21.91 -23.52 11.93
CA PRO A 85 20.54 -23.87 12.35
C PRO A 85 19.83 -22.77 13.15
N VAL A 86 20.58 -21.94 13.88
CA VAL A 86 20.01 -20.80 14.64
C VAL A 86 19.54 -19.73 13.67
N LEU A 87 20.29 -19.46 12.59
CA LEU A 87 19.88 -18.53 11.56
C LEU A 87 18.62 -19.00 10.83
N MET A 88 18.54 -20.28 10.48
CA MET A 88 17.36 -20.86 9.84
C MET A 88 16.12 -20.75 10.74
N ALA A 89 16.23 -21.12 12.01
CA ALA A 89 15.14 -20.98 12.98
C ALA A 89 14.76 -19.50 13.21
N GLY A 90 15.76 -18.60 13.22
CA GLY A 90 15.58 -17.16 13.33
C GLY A 90 14.74 -16.58 12.18
N GLU A 91 15.08 -16.90 10.94
CA GLU A 91 14.32 -16.43 9.77
C GLU A 91 12.89 -17.00 9.73
N VAL A 92 12.70 -18.27 10.09
CA VAL A 92 11.35 -18.86 10.22
C VAL A 92 10.56 -18.12 11.29
N SER A 93 11.17 -17.83 12.45
CA SER A 93 10.52 -17.07 13.53
C SER A 93 10.18 -15.64 13.11
N ALA A 94 11.04 -14.99 12.33
CA ALA A 94 10.82 -13.65 11.79
C ALA A 94 9.64 -13.62 10.80
N MET A 95 9.54 -14.62 9.93
CA MET A 95 8.41 -14.78 9.01
C MET A 95 7.11 -15.02 9.77
N VAL A 96 7.11 -15.87 10.81
CA VAL A 96 5.92 -16.11 11.65
C VAL A 96 5.48 -14.82 12.35
N GLY A 97 6.39 -14.12 13.03
CA GLY A 97 6.08 -12.88 13.73
C GLY A 97 5.51 -11.82 12.78
N SER A 98 6.11 -11.69 11.60
CA SER A 98 5.65 -10.77 10.56
C SER A 98 4.29 -11.16 9.99
N ALA A 99 4.04 -12.45 9.77
CA ALA A 99 2.78 -12.95 9.23
C ALA A 99 1.64 -12.73 10.23
N VAL A 100 1.86 -13.08 11.50
CA VAL A 100 0.87 -12.91 12.57
C VAL A 100 0.48 -11.44 12.71
N TRP A 101 1.47 -10.54 12.80
CA TRP A 101 1.18 -9.11 12.92
C TRP A 101 0.46 -8.55 11.70
N GLN A 102 0.88 -8.94 10.49
CA GLN A 102 0.24 -8.48 9.26
C GLN A 102 -1.19 -9.00 9.11
N LEU A 103 -1.45 -10.26 9.45
CA LEU A 103 -2.82 -10.79 9.46
C LEU A 103 -3.70 -10.02 10.44
N ILE A 104 -3.24 -9.81 11.67
CA ILE A 104 -4.00 -9.08 12.69
C ILE A 104 -4.31 -7.67 12.21
N ALA A 105 -3.32 -6.95 11.69
CA ALA A 105 -3.53 -5.60 11.17
C ALA A 105 -4.52 -5.55 10.00
N SER A 106 -4.43 -6.52 9.07
CA SER A 106 -5.36 -6.66 7.95
C SER A 106 -6.79 -6.96 8.42
N PHE A 107 -6.97 -7.81 9.45
CA PHE A 107 -8.29 -8.05 10.06
C PHE A 107 -8.86 -6.79 10.73
N LEU A 108 -8.00 -6.01 11.39
CA LEU A 108 -8.34 -4.73 12.00
C LEU A 108 -8.50 -3.59 10.97
N LYS A 109 -8.27 -3.86 9.68
CA LYS A 109 -8.33 -2.88 8.58
C LYS A 109 -7.38 -1.69 8.77
N LEU A 110 -6.24 -1.94 9.41
CA LEU A 110 -5.22 -0.92 9.62
C LEU A 110 -4.24 -0.91 8.42
N PRO A 111 -4.01 0.24 7.79
CA PRO A 111 -2.95 0.36 6.80
C PRO A 111 -1.61 0.28 7.54
N ILE A 112 -0.81 -0.73 7.22
CA ILE A 112 0.49 -0.94 7.84
C ILE A 112 1.52 -1.22 6.75
N SER A 113 2.80 -1.12 7.10
CA SER A 113 3.88 -1.41 6.17
C SER A 113 4.48 -2.78 6.44
N GLY A 114 4.30 -3.73 5.51
CA GLY A 114 4.86 -5.08 5.62
C GLY A 114 6.39 -5.10 5.72
N THR A 115 7.07 -4.15 5.09
CA THR A 115 8.54 -4.04 5.15
C THR A 115 9.04 -3.72 6.57
N HIS A 116 8.33 -2.87 7.32
CA HIS A 116 8.68 -2.57 8.71
C HIS A 116 8.47 -3.80 9.62
N CYS A 117 7.45 -4.61 9.31
CA CYS A 117 7.14 -5.81 10.07
C CYS A 117 8.29 -6.83 9.97
N ILE A 118 8.73 -7.15 8.75
CA ILE A 118 9.82 -8.12 8.55
C ILE A 118 11.17 -7.58 9.03
N VAL A 119 11.49 -6.31 8.77
CA VAL A 119 12.74 -5.70 9.27
C VAL A 119 12.77 -5.71 10.80
N GLY A 120 11.67 -5.34 11.45
CA GLY A 120 11.56 -5.36 12.92
C GLY A 120 11.67 -6.77 13.50
N ALA A 121 11.01 -7.76 12.88
CA ALA A 121 11.09 -9.16 13.31
C ALA A 121 12.51 -9.73 13.14
N THR A 122 13.19 -9.40 12.04
CA THR A 122 14.58 -9.80 11.77
C THR A 122 15.55 -9.20 12.81
N ILE A 123 15.40 -7.92 13.14
CA ILE A 123 16.19 -7.28 14.21
C ILE A 123 15.91 -7.94 15.56
N GLY A 124 14.64 -8.22 15.86
CA GLY A 124 14.21 -8.85 17.10
C GLY A 124 14.88 -10.20 17.34
N PHE A 125 14.85 -11.12 16.36
CA PHE A 125 15.54 -12.40 16.55
C PHE A 125 17.05 -12.24 16.60
N SER A 126 17.63 -11.34 15.79
CA SER A 126 19.08 -11.15 15.75
C SER A 126 19.61 -10.67 17.11
N MET A 127 18.87 -9.75 17.75
CA MET A 127 19.16 -9.30 19.11
C MET A 127 19.05 -10.42 20.15
N VAL A 128 18.10 -11.35 20.00
CA VAL A 128 17.97 -12.49 20.91
C VAL A 128 19.09 -13.52 20.69
N ALA A 129 19.49 -13.77 19.44
CA ALA A 129 20.45 -14.81 19.10
C ALA A 129 21.91 -14.42 19.37
N ILE A 130 22.33 -13.21 18.94
CA ILE A 130 23.74 -12.76 19.00
C ILE A 130 23.89 -11.41 19.75
N GLY A 131 22.79 -10.77 20.12
CA GLY A 131 22.81 -9.44 20.74
C GLY A 131 22.98 -8.33 19.71
N THR A 132 23.37 -7.14 20.19
CA THR A 132 23.50 -5.93 19.35
C THR A 132 24.57 -6.04 18.26
N LYS A 133 25.49 -7.00 18.37
CA LYS A 133 26.54 -7.25 17.37
C LYS A 133 26.03 -8.00 16.13
N GLY A 134 24.89 -8.69 16.24
CA GLY A 134 24.29 -9.43 15.12
C GLY A 134 23.66 -8.53 14.05
N VAL A 135 23.42 -7.26 14.39
CA VAL A 135 22.70 -6.29 13.55
C VAL A 135 23.67 -5.31 12.90
N GLN A 136 23.53 -5.12 11.59
CA GLN A 136 24.31 -4.14 10.84
C GLN A 136 23.69 -2.74 10.97
N TRP A 137 24.02 -2.02 12.04
CA TRP A 137 23.45 -0.72 12.37
C TRP A 137 23.59 0.33 11.26
N MET A 138 24.73 0.39 10.58
CA MET A 138 24.94 1.36 9.49
C MET A 138 24.00 1.12 8.30
N GLN A 139 23.66 -0.14 8.04
CA GLN A 139 22.82 -0.51 6.92
C GLN A 139 21.35 -0.33 7.31
N LEU A 140 21.02 -0.63 8.56
CA LEU A 140 19.72 -0.31 9.14
C LEU A 140 19.43 1.20 9.05
N VAL A 141 20.37 2.08 9.40
CA VAL A 141 20.20 3.53 9.25
C VAL A 141 19.94 3.93 7.80
N LYS A 142 20.61 3.30 6.82
CA LYS A 142 20.32 3.54 5.39
C LYS A 142 18.89 3.12 5.03
N ILE A 143 18.44 1.96 5.50
CA ILE A 143 17.06 1.49 5.28
C ILE A 143 16.05 2.46 5.90
N VAL A 144 16.24 2.84 7.16
CA VAL A 144 15.37 3.79 7.86
C VAL A 144 15.37 5.15 7.17
N SER A 145 16.51 5.65 6.72
CA SER A 145 16.58 6.91 5.97
C SER A 145 15.75 6.87 4.69
N SER A 146 15.73 5.72 4.00
CA SER A 146 14.95 5.55 2.77
C SER A 146 13.43 5.59 3.02
N TRP A 147 12.97 5.21 4.22
CA TRP A 147 11.55 5.28 4.60
C TRP A 147 11.04 6.71 4.73
N PHE A 148 11.91 7.68 5.04
CA PHE A 148 11.56 9.10 5.08
C PHE A 148 11.74 9.77 3.73
N ILE A 149 12.80 9.42 3.00
CA ILE A 149 13.11 10.01 1.70
C ILE A 149 12.04 9.61 0.66
N SER A 150 11.54 8.37 0.71
CA SER A 150 10.61 7.87 -0.32
C SER A 150 9.25 8.60 -0.32
N PRO A 151 8.55 8.80 0.81
CA PRO A 151 7.33 9.59 0.86
C PRO A 151 7.55 11.07 0.54
N LEU A 152 8.69 11.63 0.95
CA LEU A 152 9.02 13.03 0.66
C LEU A 152 9.16 13.25 -0.86
N LEU A 153 9.91 12.37 -1.52
CA LEU A 153 10.13 12.45 -2.96
C LEU A 153 8.86 12.15 -3.75
N SER A 154 8.06 11.16 -3.31
CA SER A 154 6.78 10.85 -3.95
C SER A 154 5.77 11.99 -3.79
N GLY A 155 5.72 12.64 -2.63
CA GLY A 155 4.89 13.81 -2.38
C GLY A 155 5.29 15.01 -3.25
N LEU A 156 6.60 15.27 -3.39
CA LEU A 156 7.10 16.34 -4.26
C LEU A 156 6.76 16.08 -5.73
N MET A 157 6.95 14.85 -6.21
CA MET A 157 6.61 14.47 -7.59
C MET A 157 5.10 14.51 -7.85
N SER A 158 4.28 14.04 -6.90
CA SER A 158 2.83 14.11 -6.99
C SER A 158 2.35 15.57 -7.02
N GLY A 159 2.90 16.43 -6.17
CA GLY A 159 2.61 17.86 -6.14
C GLY A 159 2.98 18.57 -7.44
N LEU A 160 4.18 18.28 -7.98
CA LEU A 160 4.61 18.81 -9.26
C LEU A 160 3.65 18.39 -10.39
N LEU A 161 3.32 17.10 -10.47
CA LEU A 161 2.38 16.58 -11.48
C LEU A 161 1.01 17.25 -11.37
N PHE A 162 0.49 17.42 -10.15
CA PHE A 162 -0.78 18.11 -9.91
C PHE A 162 -0.74 19.57 -10.38
N LEU A 163 0.35 20.30 -10.09
CA LEU A 163 0.51 21.67 -10.55
C LEU A 163 0.60 21.78 -12.08
N LEU A 164 1.29 20.84 -12.74
CA LEU A 164 1.35 20.78 -14.20
C LEU A 164 -0.05 20.53 -14.79
N ILE A 165 -0.80 19.56 -14.27
CA ILE A 165 -2.19 19.29 -14.70
C ILE A 165 -3.05 20.54 -14.51
N ARG A 166 -2.96 21.19 -13.34
CA ARG A 166 -3.71 22.41 -13.05
C ARG A 166 -3.37 23.54 -14.01
N HIS A 167 -2.09 23.73 -14.33
CA HIS A 167 -1.63 24.79 -15.22
C HIS A 167 -2.01 24.55 -16.68
N PHE A 168 -1.82 23.32 -17.20
CA PHE A 168 -2.02 23.01 -18.61
C PHE A 168 -3.47 22.67 -18.98
N ILE A 169 -4.22 22.02 -18.09
CA ILE A 169 -5.57 21.52 -18.37
C ILE A 169 -6.64 22.38 -17.70
N LEU A 170 -6.47 22.65 -16.41
CA LEU A 170 -7.54 23.23 -15.58
C LEU A 170 -7.65 24.77 -15.68
N ASN A 171 -6.54 25.46 -15.95
CA ASN A 171 -6.47 26.91 -16.07
C ASN A 171 -6.61 27.44 -17.51
N LYS A 172 -7.04 26.59 -18.46
CA LYS A 172 -7.31 27.03 -19.83
C LYS A 172 -8.74 27.60 -19.89
N ASP A 173 -8.89 28.82 -20.42
CA ASP A 173 -10.18 29.54 -20.44
C ASP A 173 -11.29 28.81 -21.24
N ASP A 174 -10.92 27.86 -22.10
CA ASP A 174 -11.84 26.95 -22.79
C ASP A 174 -12.16 25.73 -21.92
N SER A 175 -12.79 25.96 -20.76
CA SER A 175 -13.40 24.88 -20.00
C SER A 175 -14.58 24.33 -20.81
N VAL A 176 -14.48 23.06 -21.22
CA VAL A 176 -15.51 22.33 -21.98
C VAL A 176 -16.91 22.68 -21.46
N PRO A 177 -17.82 23.24 -22.30
CA PRO A 177 -19.21 23.37 -21.90
C PRO A 177 -19.73 21.98 -21.60
N ASN A 178 -20.31 21.81 -20.43
CA ASN A 178 -20.97 20.60 -20.00
C ASN A 178 -22.18 20.34 -20.92
N GLU A 179 -21.97 19.67 -22.05
CA GLU A 179 -23.03 19.07 -22.86
C GLU A 179 -22.73 17.58 -23.12
N PRO A 180 -23.53 16.66 -22.55
CA PRO A 180 -23.50 15.27 -22.95
C PRO A 180 -24.30 15.13 -24.23
N ARG A 181 -23.69 15.38 -25.39
CA ARG A 181 -24.25 14.89 -26.66
C ARG A 181 -23.22 14.87 -27.77
N ARG A 182 -22.86 13.64 -28.15
CA ARG A 182 -22.41 13.15 -29.47
C ARG A 182 -21.09 12.39 -29.35
N CYS A 183 -21.21 11.09 -29.02
CA CYS A 183 -20.26 10.11 -29.54
C CYS A 183 -20.18 10.32 -31.07
N PRO A 184 -18.99 10.51 -31.67
CA PRO A 184 -18.88 10.49 -33.12
C PRO A 184 -19.29 9.10 -33.58
N SER A 185 -20.40 9.03 -34.32
CA SER A 185 -20.98 7.80 -34.88
C SER A 185 -20.15 7.24 -36.04
N SER A 186 -18.83 7.37 -36.03
CA SER A 186 -17.97 7.03 -37.18
C SER A 186 -17.19 5.72 -37.01
N ILE A 187 -17.52 4.90 -36.00
CA ILE A 187 -17.12 3.50 -35.93
C ILE A 187 -18.33 2.69 -35.45
N LEU A 188 -19.28 2.44 -36.34
CA LEU A 188 -20.26 1.37 -36.18
C LEU A 188 -20.36 0.63 -37.52
N PRO A 189 -19.85 -0.61 -37.64
CA PRO A 189 -20.28 -1.46 -38.74
C PRO A 189 -21.76 -1.80 -38.55
N PRO A 190 -22.58 -1.85 -39.61
CA PRO A 190 -23.97 -2.23 -39.46
C PRO A 190 -24.01 -3.75 -39.29
N LEU A 191 -24.67 -4.25 -38.24
CA LEU A 191 -25.60 -5.38 -38.33
C LEU A 191 -26.18 -5.73 -36.94
N GLY A 192 -27.50 -5.88 -36.89
CA GLY A 192 -28.13 -6.89 -36.02
C GLY A 192 -28.54 -6.45 -34.62
N SER A 193 -29.65 -5.74 -34.54
CA SER A 193 -30.71 -5.87 -33.52
C SER A 193 -30.42 -6.78 -32.31
N THR A 194 -30.17 -6.18 -31.14
CA THR A 194 -30.78 -6.62 -29.87
C THR A 194 -30.99 -5.40 -28.98
N HIS A 195 -32.21 -5.29 -28.45
CA HIS A 195 -32.59 -4.33 -27.41
C HIS A 195 -31.64 -4.42 -26.21
N PHE A 196 -31.10 -3.28 -25.77
CA PHE A 196 -30.84 -3.03 -24.36
C PHE A 196 -31.18 -1.56 -24.03
N PRO A 197 -32.27 -1.31 -23.30
CA PRO A 197 -32.57 0.02 -22.77
C PRO A 197 -31.88 0.18 -21.40
N SER A 198 -31.15 1.28 -21.21
CA SER A 198 -31.04 1.99 -19.91
C SER A 198 -29.96 3.08 -20.02
N CYS A 199 -30.32 4.20 -20.63
CA CYS A 199 -29.75 5.49 -20.24
C CYS A 199 -30.42 5.90 -18.93
N ALA A 200 -29.87 5.44 -17.81
CA ALA A 200 -30.13 5.99 -16.48
C ALA A 200 -28.87 5.74 -15.63
N LEU A 201 -27.92 6.67 -15.69
CA LEU A 201 -26.96 6.86 -14.61
C LEU A 201 -27.16 8.28 -14.10
N GLU A 202 -28.03 8.42 -13.10
CA GLU A 202 -28.08 9.58 -12.23
C GLU A 202 -26.72 9.77 -11.51
N PRO A 203 -26.37 11.01 -11.12
CA PRO A 203 -25.11 11.31 -10.47
C PRO A 203 -25.19 10.99 -8.97
N HIS A 204 -24.84 9.77 -8.58
CA HIS A 204 -24.72 9.38 -7.16
C HIS A 204 -23.40 9.82 -6.50
N PHE A 205 -22.83 10.97 -6.90
CA PHE A 205 -21.55 11.48 -6.37
C PHE A 205 -21.67 12.68 -5.41
N SER A 206 -22.89 13.15 -5.09
CA SER A 206 -23.08 14.30 -4.17
C SER A 206 -23.31 13.90 -2.70
N GLY A 207 -23.49 12.61 -2.40
CA GLY A 207 -23.85 12.13 -1.04
C GLY A 207 -22.69 11.75 -0.11
N GLY A 208 -21.52 11.38 -0.66
CA GLY A 208 -20.38 10.87 0.13
C GLY A 208 -19.57 11.97 0.82
N LEU A 209 -19.26 13.05 0.09
CA LEU A 209 -18.45 14.18 0.58
C LEU A 209 -19.14 14.99 1.68
N LYS A 210 -20.49 15.06 1.68
CA LYS A 210 -21.26 15.72 2.75
C LYS A 210 -21.27 14.93 4.06
N LYS A 211 -21.05 13.61 4.03
CA LYS A 211 -21.10 12.77 5.24
C LYS A 211 -19.79 12.81 6.03
N GLU A 212 -18.64 12.93 5.36
CA GLU A 212 -17.35 13.14 6.04
C GLU A 212 -17.20 14.57 6.59
N GLN A 213 -17.69 15.60 5.89
CA GLN A 213 -17.65 16.98 6.41
C GLN A 213 -18.63 17.24 7.56
N ALA A 214 -19.74 16.48 7.66
CA ALA A 214 -20.68 16.60 8.77
C ALA A 214 -20.21 15.88 10.06
N LEU A 215 -19.33 14.88 9.97
CA LEU A 215 -18.78 14.17 11.13
C LEU A 215 -17.48 14.80 11.68
N SER A 216 -16.76 15.58 10.87
CA SER A 216 -15.55 16.31 11.31
C SER A 216 -15.86 17.67 11.99
N GLY A 217 -17.13 18.08 12.04
CA GLY A 217 -17.56 19.38 12.60
C GLY A 217 -17.98 19.39 14.07
N SER A 218 -17.80 18.29 14.83
CA SER A 218 -18.42 18.13 16.17
C SER A 218 -17.44 18.13 17.35
N VAL A 219 -16.26 18.73 17.24
CA VAL A 219 -15.38 18.96 18.41
C VAL A 219 -14.68 20.33 18.29
N GLU A 220 -15.30 21.36 18.87
CA GLU A 220 -14.70 22.55 19.52
C GLU A 220 -15.83 23.56 19.84
N PRO A 221 -16.35 23.63 21.08
CA PRO A 221 -17.28 24.67 21.49
C PRO A 221 -16.50 25.88 22.04
N GLY A 222 -16.57 27.05 21.40
CA GLY A 222 -16.17 28.28 22.10
C GLY A 222 -15.59 29.47 21.35
N GLN A 223 -15.97 29.78 20.10
CA GLN A 223 -15.54 31.06 19.48
C GLN A 223 -16.63 31.90 18.78
N ASP A 224 -17.90 31.50 18.78
CA ASP A 224 -18.94 32.22 18.02
C ASP A 224 -19.68 33.34 18.78
N THR A 225 -19.45 33.52 20.07
CA THR A 225 -20.11 34.58 20.86
C THR A 225 -19.42 35.95 20.79
N LEU A 226 -18.18 36.04 20.28
CA LEU A 226 -17.42 37.30 20.22
C LEU A 226 -17.54 38.07 18.90
N LYS A 227 -17.93 37.43 17.79
CA LYS A 227 -18.10 38.10 16.49
C LYS A 227 -19.46 38.78 16.31
N ARG A 228 -20.48 38.38 17.07
CA ARG A 228 -21.84 38.95 16.98
C ARG A 228 -22.04 40.25 17.77
N ARG A 229 -21.13 40.60 18.69
CA ARG A 229 -21.21 41.83 19.51
C ARG A 229 -20.54 43.07 18.91
N ARG A 230 -19.80 42.93 17.80
CA ARG A 230 -19.06 44.03 17.14
C ARG A 230 -19.76 44.65 15.93
N ARG A 231 -20.98 44.22 15.61
CA ARG A 231 -21.79 44.78 14.49
C ARG A 231 -22.99 45.62 14.93
N SER A 232 -23.15 45.89 16.23
CA SER A 232 -24.25 46.71 16.76
C SER A 232 -23.79 48.01 17.42
N SER A 233 -22.58 48.49 17.11
CA SER A 233 -21.99 49.71 17.73
C SER A 233 -21.11 50.53 16.78
N LEU A 234 -21.36 50.47 15.47
CA LEU A 234 -20.84 51.41 14.48
C LEU A 234 -21.95 51.81 13.53
#